data_AF-A0AAD8EN35-F1
#
_entry.id   AF-A0AAD8EN35-F1
#
_cell.length_a   1.000
_cell.length_b   1.000
_cell.length_c   1.000
_cell.angle_alpha   90.00
_cell.angle_beta   90.00
_cell.angle_gamma   90.00
#
_symmetry.space_group_name_H-M   'P 1'
#
loop_
_entity.id
_entity.type
_entity.pdbx_description
1 polymer ?
#
loop_
_entity_poly.entity_id
_entity_poly.type
_entity_poly.pdbx_seq_one_letter_code
_entity_poly.pdbx_strand_id
1 'polypeptide(L)' 'TVASYIGANRTLQYVPGAKIHWAGGRTDPPPDTPKCGFDGTLCPDNSLPGYAILSIILSSVVVFLVIASVFIY' A
#
# COMPACT_ATOMS: atom_id res chain seq x y z
N THR A 1 -26.09 -6.88 -24.96
CA THR A 1 -24.78 -7.51 -24.70
C THR A 1 -23.69 -6.55 -25.12
N VAL A 2 -22.66 -6.34 -24.29
CA VAL A 2 -21.65 -5.27 -24.51
C VAL A 2 -20.41 -5.80 -25.26
N ALA A 3 -20.17 -7.11 -25.22
CA ALA A 3 -19.16 -7.80 -26.01
C ALA A 3 -19.67 -9.21 -26.36
N SER A 4 -19.15 -9.76 -27.46
CA SER A 4 -19.36 -11.15 -27.89
C SER A 4 -18.01 -11.87 -27.90
N TYR A 5 -17.97 -13.10 -27.42
CA TYR A 5 -16.76 -13.93 -27.41
C TYR A 5 -16.81 -14.98 -28.51
N ILE A 6 -15.85 -14.95 -29.43
CA ILE A 6 -15.76 -15.91 -30.55
C ILE A 6 -14.81 -17.03 -30.13
N GLY A 7 -15.39 -18.18 -29.71
CA GLY A 7 -14.62 -19.32 -29.18
C GLY A 7 -13.60 -19.93 -30.15
N ALA A 8 -13.83 -19.84 -31.47
CA ALA A 8 -12.93 -20.36 -32.49
C ALA A 8 -11.59 -19.59 -32.55
N ASN A 9 -11.63 -18.25 -32.41
CA ASN A 9 -10.45 -17.39 -32.51
C ASN A 9 -10.00 -16.86 -31.14
N ARG A 10 -10.71 -17.19 -30.06
CA ARG A 10 -10.50 -16.66 -28.71
C ARG A 10 -10.49 -15.13 -28.67
N THR A 11 -11.25 -14.49 -29.55
CA THR A 11 -11.33 -13.03 -29.64
C THR A 11 -12.58 -12.51 -28.92
N LEU A 12 -12.37 -11.45 -28.13
CA LEU A 12 -13.45 -10.66 -27.55
C LEU A 12 -13.77 -9.53 -28.52
N GLN A 13 -14.93 -9.60 -29.15
CA GLN A 13 -15.39 -8.59 -30.09
C GLN A 13 -16.39 -7.67 -29.38
N TYR A 14 -15.99 -6.41 -29.18
CA TYR A 14 -16.87 -5.39 -28.61
C TYR A 14 -17.91 -4.97 -29.65
N VAL A 15 -19.17 -4.91 -29.26
CA VAL A 15 -20.25 -4.52 -30.18
C VAL A 15 -20.09 -3.02 -30.49
N PRO A 16 -20.08 -2.61 -31.77
CA PRO A 16 -19.95 -1.20 -32.15
C PRO A 16 -21.03 -0.35 -31.47
N GLY A 17 -20.63 0.66 -30.70
CA GLY A 17 -21.54 1.55 -29.98
C GLY A 17 -21.95 1.09 -28.57
N ALA A 18 -21.63 -0.14 -28.17
CA ALA A 18 -21.84 -0.61 -26.80
C ALA A 18 -20.58 -0.38 -25.96
N LYS A 19 -20.66 0.52 -24.97
CA LYS A 19 -19.56 0.78 -24.02
C LYS A 19 -19.84 0.06 -22.70
N ILE A 20 -18.79 -0.43 -22.05
CA ILE A 20 -18.90 -0.99 -20.70
C ILE A 20 -19.07 0.18 -19.73
N HIS A 21 -20.18 0.16 -18.98
CA HIS A 21 -20.41 1.12 -17.91
C HIS A 21 -19.71 0.62 -16.65
N TRP A 22 -18.57 1.21 -16.31
CA TRP A 22 -17.89 0.93 -15.04
C TRP A 22 -18.50 1.76 -13.91
N ALA A 23 -18.49 1.20 -12.70
CA ALA A 23 -18.99 1.89 -11.51
C ALA A 23 -18.24 3.21 -11.26
N GLY A 24 -18.97 4.24 -10.81
CA GLY A 24 -18.41 5.56 -10.54
C GLY A 24 -18.14 6.42 -11.78
N GLY A 25 -18.78 6.12 -12.92
CA GLY A 25 -18.67 6.93 -14.15
C GLY A 25 -17.33 6.79 -14.88
N ARG A 26 -16.57 5.73 -14.59
CA ARG A 26 -15.28 5.46 -15.23
C ARG A 26 -15.49 4.87 -16.62
N THR A 27 -14.62 5.23 -17.56
CA THR A 27 -14.56 4.66 -18.92
C THR A 27 -13.67 3.43 -19.01
N ASP A 28 -12.76 3.29 -18.04
CA ASP A 28 -11.71 2.29 -18.01
C ASP A 28 -11.94 1.29 -16.87
N PRO A 29 -11.52 0.03 -17.06
CA PRO A 29 -11.60 -0.99 -16.04
C PRO A 29 -10.88 -0.54 -14.76
N PRO A 30 -11.44 -0.82 -13.58
CA PRO A 30 -10.70 -0.61 -12.34
C PRO A 30 -9.44 -1.50 -12.34
N PRO A 31 -8.34 -1.05 -11.72
CA PRO A 31 -7.14 -1.87 -11.58
C PRO A 31 -7.45 -3.12 -10.74
N ASP A 32 -6.95 -4.27 -11.18
CA ASP A 32 -7.16 -5.58 -10.53
C ASP A 32 -6.48 -5.67 -9.15
N THR A 33 -5.47 -4.83 -8.92
CA THR A 33 -4.76 -4.72 -7.64
C THR A 33 -5.00 -3.36 -7.01
N PRO A 34 -5.30 -3.28 -5.70
CA PRO A 34 -5.37 -2.01 -5.00
C PRO A 34 -3.99 -1.32 -5.01
N LYS A 35 -4.00 0.02 -5.05
CA LYS A 35 -2.78 0.85 -5.14
C LYS A 35 -1.77 0.56 -4.02
N CYS A 36 -2.24 0.17 -2.84
CA CYS A 36 -1.40 -0.11 -1.68
C CYS A 36 -1.15 -1.61 -1.44
N GLY A 37 -1.48 -2.48 -2.41
CA GLY A 37 -1.37 -3.93 -2.27
C GLY A 37 -2.52 -4.48 -1.41
N PHE A 38 -2.85 -5.75 -1.61
CA PHE A 38 -3.94 -6.39 -0.83
C PHE A 38 -3.62 -6.41 0.67
N ASP A 39 -2.35 -6.57 1.00
CA ASP A 39 -1.85 -6.63 2.37
C ASP A 39 -1.35 -5.27 2.91
N GLY A 40 -1.54 -4.17 2.18
CA GLY A 40 -1.04 -2.84 2.58
C GLY A 40 0.49 -2.68 2.51
N THR A 41 1.22 -3.71 2.06
CA THR A 41 2.69 -3.77 2.07
C THR A 41 3.37 -2.77 1.13
N LEU A 42 2.64 -2.25 0.12
CA LEU A 42 3.18 -1.24 -0.80
C LEU A 42 3.07 0.19 -0.23
N CYS A 43 2.27 0.37 0.82
CA CYS A 43 2.13 1.63 1.54
C CYS A 43 2.46 1.40 3.02
N PRO A 44 3.74 1.14 3.38
CA PRO A 44 4.12 1.06 4.77
C PRO A 44 3.86 2.42 5.42
N ASP A 45 3.01 2.42 6.45
CA ASP A 45 2.84 3.60 7.28
C ASP A 45 4.22 3.95 7.86
N ASN A 46 4.76 5.12 7.50
CA ASN A 46 6.02 5.65 8.01
C ASN A 46 5.94 6.03 9.50
N SER A 47 4.93 5.52 10.21
CA SER A 47 4.78 5.68 11.65
C SER A 47 5.85 4.83 12.33
N LEU A 48 6.81 5.51 12.96
CA LEU A 48 7.78 4.85 13.82
C LEU A 48 7.02 4.02 14.86
N PRO A 49 7.25 2.71 14.95
CA PRO A 49 6.51 1.88 15.87
C PRO A 49 6.82 2.32 17.30
N GLY A 50 5.82 2.26 18.20
CA GLY A 50 5.95 2.82 19.56
C GLY A 50 7.15 2.28 20.36
N TYR A 51 7.57 1.03 20.10
CA TYR A 51 8.76 0.44 20.72
C TYR A 51 10.07 1.13 20.30
N ALA A 52 10.13 1.69 19.09
CA ALA A 52 11.30 2.43 18.61
C ALA A 52 11.47 3.73 19.42
N ILE A 53 10.38 4.43 19.71
CA ILE A 53 10.40 5.66 20.53
C ILE A 53 10.83 5.33 21.97
N LEU A 54 10.24 4.28 22.56
CA LEU A 54 10.57 3.86 23.92
C LEU A 54 12.04 3.45 24.08
N SER A 55 12.58 2.71 23.10
CA SER A 55 13.98 2.29 23.12
C SER A 55 14.96 3.46 22.98
N ILE A 56 14.63 4.48 22.18
CA ILE A 56 15.44 5.70 22.06
C ILE A 56 15.52 6.45 23.40
N ILE A 57 14.38 6.62 24.08
CA ILE A 57 14.32 7.32 25.37
C ILE A 57 15.09 6.54 26.45
N LEU A 58 14.89 5.21 26.51
CA LEU A 58 15.60 4.38 27.48
C LEU A 58 17.12 4.42 27.25
N SER A 59 17.54 4.33 25.99
CA SER A 59 18.96 4.37 25.63
C SER A 59 19.61 5.70 25.98
N SER A 60 18.93 6.83 25.73
CA SER A 60 19.49 8.15 26.04
C SER A 60 19.69 8.36 27.54
N VAL A 61 18.77 7.89 28.38
CA VAL A 61 18.89 7.94 29.85
C VAL A 61 20.09 7.12 30.32
N VAL A 62 20.25 5.90 29.80
CA VAL A 62 21.38 5.02 30.17
C VAL A 62 22.71 5.66 29.80
N VAL A 63 22.83 6.19 28.57
CA VAL A 63 24.06 6.87 28.13
C VAL A 63 24.38 8.08 29.02
N PHE A 64 23.37 8.88 29.36
CA PHE A 64 23.55 10.03 30.26
C PHE A 64 24.05 9.62 31.65
N LEU A 65 23.49 8.56 32.24
CA LEU A 65 23.92 8.04 33.54
C LEU A 65 25.36 7.55 33.51
N VAL A 66 25.76 6.86 32.43
CA VAL A 66 27.15 6.41 32.25
C VAL A 66 28.09 7.61 32.17
N ILE A 67 27.78 8.61 31.36
CA ILE A 67 28.59 9.83 31.24
C ILE A 67 28.70 10.54 32.59
N ALA A 68 27.59 10.73 33.30
CA ALA A 68 27.59 11.37 34.62
C ALA A 68 28.46 10.59 35.63
N SER A 69 28.40 9.26 35.62
CA SER A 69 29.23 8.43 36.50
C SER A 69 30.73 8.61 36.26
N VAL A 70 31.14 8.80 34.99
CA VAL A 70 32.53 9.06 34.62
C VAL A 70 33.00 10.44 35.08
N PHE A 71 32.12 11.43 35.17
CA PHE A 71 32.46 12.77 35.67
C PHE A 71 32.40 12.89 37.21
N ILE A 72 31.63 12.02 37.85
CA ILE A 72 31.51 11.98 39.32
C ILE A 72 32.66 11.18 39.96
N TYR A 73 33.21 10.20 39.24
CA TYR A 73 34.40 9.44 39.63
C TYR A 73 35.69 10.15 39.23
#